data_AF-A0A966K1V3-F1
#
_entry.id   AF-A0A966K1V3-F1
#
_cell.length_a   1.000
_cell.length_b   1.000
_cell.length_c   1.000
_cell.angle_alpha   90.00
_cell.angle_beta   90.00
_cell.angle_gamma   90.00
#
_symmetry.space_group_name_H-M   'P 1'
#
loop_
_entity.id
_entity.type
_entity.pdbx_description
1 polymer ?
#
loop_
_entity_poly.entity_id
_entity_poly.type
_entity_poly.pdbx_seq_one_letter_code
_entity_poly.pdbx_strand_id
1 'polypeptide(L)' 'MKIYQVGGVVRDRLLGRTIHDIDYVVVGSTADEMMQKHWEMTSYWPKSLF' A
#
# COMPACT_ATOMS: atom_id res chain seq x y z
N MET A 1 -5.57 -12.32 1.93
CA MET A 1 -5.33 -10.94 1.50
C MET A 1 -3.96 -10.83 0.86
N LYS A 2 -3.83 -10.09 -0.24
CA LYS A 2 -2.56 -9.72 -0.88
C LYS A 2 -2.47 -8.20 -0.96
N ILE A 3 -1.26 -7.65 -0.82
CA ILE A 3 -1.03 -6.21 -0.83
C ILE A 3 0.02 -5.88 -1.88
N TYR A 4 -0.23 -4.85 -2.67
CA TYR A 4 0.61 -4.46 -3.79
C TYR A 4 0.97 -2.97 -3.70
N GLN A 5 2.26 -2.67 -3.89
CA GLN A 5 2.69 -1.31 -4.22
C GLN A 5 2.22 -0.98 -5.63
N VAL A 6 1.59 0.18 -5.80
CA VAL A 6 1.06 0.66 -7.09
C VAL A 6 1.40 2.13 -7.31
N GLY A 7 1.07 2.69 -8.47
CA GLY A 7 1.23 4.12 -8.72
C GLY A 7 2.69 4.55 -8.89
N GLY A 8 3.04 5.71 -8.30
CA GLY A 8 4.33 6.37 -8.53
C GLY A 8 5.54 5.53 -8.15
N VAL A 9 5.51 4.83 -7.02
CA VAL A 9 6.60 3.92 -6.59
C VAL A 9 6.96 2.86 -7.63
N VAL A 10 5.99 2.31 -8.36
CA VAL A 10 6.24 1.28 -9.38
C VAL A 10 6.90 1.93 -10.59
N ARG A 11 6.32 3.03 -11.10
CA ARG A 11 6.88 3.80 -12.22
C ARG A 11 8.31 4.24 -11.91
N ASP A 12 8.53 4.85 -10.77
CA ASP A 12 9.80 5.49 -10.44
C ASP A 12 10.90 4.44 -10.17
N ARG A 13 10.54 3.30 -9.55
CA ARG A 13 11.46 2.16 -9.44
C ARG A 13 11.86 1.59 -10.80
N LEU A 14 10.90 1.39 -11.71
CA LEU A 14 11.18 0.85 -13.06
C LEU A 14 12.02 1.80 -13.91
N LEU A 15 11.84 3.11 -13.73
CA LEU A 15 12.58 4.14 -14.44
C LEU A 15 13.88 4.58 -13.74
N GLY A 16 14.21 4.01 -12.58
CA GLY A 16 15.39 4.42 -11.79
C GLY A 16 15.34 5.85 -11.27
N ARG A 17 14.14 6.38 -11.00
CA ARG A 17 13.91 7.72 -10.44
C ARG A 17 13.77 7.66 -8.92
N THR A 18 13.99 8.79 -8.25
CA THR A 18 13.66 8.95 -6.83
C THR A 18 12.16 8.70 -6.62
N ILE A 19 11.82 7.90 -5.63
CA ILE A 19 10.42 7.62 -5.26
C ILE A 19 9.91 8.75 -4.38
N HIS A 20 8.75 9.30 -4.73
CA HIS A 20 8.13 10.43 -4.02
C HIS A 20 6.86 10.04 -3.24
N ASP A 21 6.14 9.03 -3.74
CA ASP A 21 4.85 8.57 -3.25
C ASP A 21 4.81 7.04 -3.25
N ILE A 22 4.08 6.46 -2.28
CA ILE A 22 3.89 5.01 -2.19
C ILE A 22 2.41 4.73 -1.92
N ASP A 23 1.70 4.31 -2.97
CA ASP A 23 0.32 3.88 -2.88
C ASP A 23 0.23 2.35 -2.76
N TYR A 24 -0.83 1.88 -2.11
CA TYR A 24 -1.09 0.46 -1.90
C TYR A 24 -2.49 0.05 -2.36
N VAL A 25 -2.58 -1.15 -2.92
CA VAL A 25 -3.86 -1.83 -3.20
C VAL A 25 -3.92 -3.13 -2.44
N VAL A 26 -5.06 -3.38 -1.79
CA VAL A 26 -5.37 -4.61 -1.09
C VAL A 26 -6.35 -5.44 -1.90
N VAL A 27 -6.04 -6.72 -2.10
CA VAL A 27 -6.93 -7.68 -2.76
C VAL A 27 -7.30 -8.81 -1.81
N GLY A 28 -8.59 -9.18 -1.81
CA GLY A 28 -9.14 -10.22 -0.93
C GLY A 28 -9.33 -9.75 0.50
N SER A 29 -9.78 -8.50 0.67
CA SER A 29 -10.31 -7.90 1.90
C SER A 29 -11.35 -6.84 1.52
N THR A 30 -12.32 -6.59 2.39
CA THR A 30 -13.24 -5.42 2.29
C THR A 30 -12.69 -4.22 3.06
N ALA A 31 -13.23 -3.02 2.80
CA ALA A 31 -12.84 -1.81 3.53
C ALA A 31 -13.11 -1.94 5.05
N ASP A 32 -14.26 -2.51 5.43
CA ASP A 32 -14.61 -2.71 6.84
C ASP A 32 -13.64 -3.66 7.55
N GLU A 33 -13.24 -4.76 6.89
CA GLU A 33 -12.23 -5.69 7.42
C GLU A 33 -10.87 -5.00 7.60
N MET A 34 -10.51 -4.08 6.70
CA MET A 34 -9.27 -3.30 6.82
C MET A 34 -9.34 -2.31 7.99
N MET A 35 -10.48 -1.62 8.15
CA MET A 35 -10.69 -0.70 9.27
C MET A 35 -10.68 -1.42 10.63
N GLN A 36 -11.28 -2.60 10.73
CA GLN A 36 -11.22 -3.43 11.95
C GLN A 36 -9.79 -3.84 12.31
N LYS A 37 -8.92 -3.99 11.31
CA LYS A 37 -7.48 -4.26 11.51
C LYS A 37 -6.66 -3.00 11.83
N HIS A 38 -7.30 -1.86 12.04
CA HIS A 38 -6.68 -0.56 12.26
C HIS A 38 -5.76 -0.13 11.10
N TRP A 39 -6.05 -0.59 9.88
CA TRP A 39 -5.45 -0.03 8.68
C TRP A 39 -6.26 1.19 8.28
N GLU A 40 -5.83 2.34 8.80
CA GLU A 40 -6.42 3.60 8.43
C GLU A 40 -5.86 4.09 7.10
N MET A 41 -6.73 4.66 6.26
CA MET A 41 -6.36 5.27 4.97
C MET A 41 -5.36 6.44 5.11
N THR A 42 -5.03 6.85 6.34
CA THR A 42 -4.36 8.11 6.63
C THR A 42 -2.91 7.95 7.11
N SER A 43 -2.47 6.81 7.67
CA SER A 43 -1.07 6.75 8.17
C SER A 43 -0.52 5.41 8.69
N TYR A 44 -1.33 4.45 9.14
CA TYR A 44 -0.80 3.25 9.82
C TYR A 44 -0.88 1.99 8.97
N TRP A 45 0.21 1.71 8.25
CA TRP A 45 0.47 0.43 7.60
C TRP A 45 1.57 -0.32 8.37
N PRO A 46 1.29 -1.51 8.94
CA PRO A 46 2.30 -2.31 9.59
C PRO A 46 3.41 -2.67 8.61
N LYS A 47 4.64 -2.22 8.87
CA LYS A 47 5.82 -2.61 8.07
C LYS A 47 6.06 -4.11 8.05
N SER A 48 5.51 -4.86 9.01
CA SER A 48 5.60 -6.32 9.08
C SER A 48 4.73 -7.06 8.05
N LEU A 49 3.87 -6.37 7.32
CA LEU A 49 3.08 -6.95 6.24
C LEU A 49 3.81 -6.96 4.88
N PHE A 50 5.04 -6.43 4.82
CA PHE A 50 5.82 -6.25 3.59
C PHE A 50 7.27 -6.69 3.75
#